data_AF-A0A2R7IYP7-F1
#
_entry.id   AF-A0A2R7IYP7-F1
#
_cell.length_a   1.000
_cell.length_b   1.000
_cell.length_c   1.000
_cell.angle_alpha   90.00
_cell.angle_beta   90.00
_cell.angle_gamma   90.00
#
_symmetry.space_group_name_H-M   'P 1'
#
loop_
_entity.id
_entity.type
_entity.pdbx_description
1 polymer ?
#
loop_
_entity_poly.entity_id
_entity_poly.type
_entity_poly.pdbx_seq_one_letter_code
_entity_poly.pdbx_strand_id
1 'polypeptide(L)'
;HHFYVTFKTQAPGVDIPKRLIERFPDEMTIVMQNKYWDLVVDDTRFSVGLSFNQIPSKLIIPYSAITGFHDPAVNFELRFQANEGPDGPGPHDEAENDGPTHVPVEDGSNVVAVDFKRKK
;
A
#
# COMPACT_ATOMS: atom_id res chain seq x y z
N HIS A 1 3.48 -7.14 13.00
CA HIS A 1 3.61 -6.29 11.81
C HIS A 1 2.23 -5.81 11.40
N HIS A 2 2.08 -4.55 10.98
CA HIS A 2 0.81 -4.01 10.51
C HIS A 2 1.06 -3.02 9.38
N PHE A 3 0.14 -2.96 8.44
CA PHE A 3 0.27 -2.14 7.24
C PHE A 3 -0.79 -1.06 7.23
N TYR A 4 -0.41 0.14 6.81
CA TYR A 4 -1.32 1.21 6.44
C TYR A 4 -1.38 1.24 4.91
N VAL A 5 -2.58 1.10 4.35
CA VAL A 5 -2.82 1.17 2.91
C VAL A 5 -3.79 2.31 2.64
N THR A 6 -3.34 3.31 1.89
CA THR A 6 -4.15 4.45 1.46
C THR A 6 -4.51 4.28 -0.01
N PHE A 7 -5.78 4.48 -0.36
CA PHE A 7 -6.28 4.34 -1.72
C PHE A 7 -7.39 5.36 -2.03
N LYS A 8 -7.58 5.67 -3.31
CA LYS A 8 -8.69 6.51 -3.80
C LYS A 8 -10.00 5.73 -3.75
N THR A 9 -11.00 6.21 -3.01
CA THR A 9 -12.26 5.48 -2.80
C THR A 9 -13.17 5.46 -4.02
N GLN A 10 -12.97 6.40 -4.95
CA GLN A 10 -13.74 6.54 -6.19
C GLN A 10 -12.99 6.02 -7.44
N ALA A 11 -11.81 5.42 -7.28
CA ALA A 11 -11.05 4.91 -8.42
C ALA A 11 -11.78 3.73 -9.10
N PRO A 12 -11.63 3.57 -10.44
CA PRO A 12 -12.26 2.47 -11.17
C PRO A 12 -11.91 1.09 -10.58
N GLY A 13 -12.93 0.27 -10.35
CA GLY A 13 -12.78 -1.09 -9.81
C GLY A 13 -12.69 -1.18 -8.29
N VAL A 14 -12.66 -0.05 -7.57
CA VAL A 14 -12.84 -0.05 -6.11
C VAL A 14 -14.30 -0.38 -5.80
N ASP A 15 -14.52 -1.37 -4.93
CA ASP A 15 -15.84 -1.73 -4.44
C ASP A 15 -15.81 -1.79 -2.90
N ILE A 16 -16.45 -0.79 -2.29
CA ILE A 16 -16.57 -0.63 -0.84
C ILE A 16 -17.99 -0.14 -0.50
N PRO A 17 -18.48 -0.38 0.72
CA PRO A 17 -19.80 0.11 1.12
C PRO A 17 -19.97 1.62 0.95
N LYS A 18 -21.13 2.06 0.40
CA LYS A 18 -21.45 3.48 0.16
C LYS A 18 -21.21 4.40 1.36
N ARG A 19 -21.56 3.94 2.56
CA ARG A 19 -21.34 4.70 3.82
C ARG A 19 -19.86 5.04 4.09
N LEU A 20 -18.92 4.26 3.54
CA LEU A 20 -17.49 4.54 3.64
C LEU A 20 -17.07 5.58 2.61
N ILE A 21 -17.59 5.52 1.38
CA ILE A 21 -17.37 6.55 0.35
C ILE A 21 -17.92 7.90 0.82
N GLU A 22 -19.13 7.93 1.38
CA GLU A 22 -19.73 9.17 1.91
C GLU A 22 -18.89 9.79 3.04
N ARG A 23 -18.23 8.95 3.85
CA ARG A 23 -17.37 9.40 4.95
C ARG A 23 -15.97 9.78 4.50
N PHE A 24 -15.47 9.11 3.45
CA PHE A 24 -14.13 9.25 2.89
C PHE A 24 -14.25 9.43 1.37
N PRO A 25 -14.64 10.63 0.90
CA PRO A 25 -15.02 10.84 -0.50
C PRO A 25 -13.83 10.76 -1.47
N ASP A 26 -12.62 11.09 -1.04
CA ASP A 26 -11.46 11.11 -1.93
C ASP A 26 -10.53 9.92 -1.68
N GLU A 27 -9.96 9.83 -0.47
CA GLU A 27 -9.04 8.78 -0.08
C GLU A 27 -9.42 8.17 1.27
N MET A 28 -9.07 6.89 1.44
CA MET A 28 -9.26 6.15 2.67
C MET A 28 -8.00 5.37 3.01
N THR A 29 -7.56 5.46 4.27
CA THR A 29 -6.48 4.61 4.81
C THR A 29 -7.08 3.49 5.65
N ILE A 30 -6.72 2.24 5.33
CA ILE A 30 -7.05 1.06 6.13
C ILE A 30 -5.81 0.53 6.85
N VAL A 31 -6.03 -0.09 8.00
CA VAL A 31 -4.97 -0.74 8.79
C VAL A 31 -5.17 -2.25 8.75
N MET A 32 -4.22 -2.96 8.15
CA MET A 32 -4.19 -4.42 8.13
C MET A 32 -3.31 -4.90 9.29
N GLN A 33 -3.96 -5.24 10.41
CA GLN A 33 -3.31 -5.77 11.62
C GLN A 33 -3.91 -7.13 12.02
N ASN A 34 -4.59 -7.23 13.17
CA ASN A 34 -5.03 -8.52 13.74
C ASN A 34 -6.49 -8.83 13.45
N LYS A 35 -7.25 -7.85 12.95
CA LYS A 35 -8.71 -7.93 12.77
C LYS A 35 -9.10 -7.77 11.31
N TYR A 36 -8.55 -8.63 10.47
CA TYR A 36 -9.01 -8.82 9.11
C TYR A 36 -9.30 -10.31 8.87
N TRP A 37 -10.07 -10.59 7.83
CA TRP A 37 -10.38 -11.93 7.38
C TRP A 37 -10.58 -11.93 5.86
N ASP A 38 -10.70 -13.11 5.26
CA ASP A 38 -10.93 -13.30 3.82
C ASP A 38 -10.00 -12.44 2.94
N LEU A 39 -8.73 -12.33 3.32
CA LEU A 39 -7.73 -11.68 2.49
C LEU A 39 -7.48 -12.54 1.26
N VAL A 40 -7.84 -12.02 0.09
CA VAL A 40 -7.56 -12.62 -1.21
C VAL A 40 -6.74 -11.63 -2.01
N VAL A 41 -5.62 -12.10 -2.54
CA VAL A 41 -4.65 -11.30 -3.30
C VAL A 41 -4.62 -11.89 -4.71
N ASP A 42 -5.03 -11.08 -5.68
CA ASP A 42 -5.00 -11.41 -7.10
C ASP A 42 -3.87 -10.60 -7.78
N ASP A 43 -3.65 -10.82 -9.08
CA ASP A 43 -2.61 -10.14 -9.86
C ASP A 43 -2.85 -8.63 -10.02
N THR A 44 -4.10 -8.17 -9.95
CA THR A 44 -4.47 -6.76 -10.23
C THR A 44 -5.13 -6.04 -9.06
N ARG A 45 -5.47 -6.76 -7.99
CA ARG A 45 -6.24 -6.25 -6.85
C ARG A 45 -6.08 -7.14 -5.64
N PHE A 46 -6.53 -6.64 -4.50
CA PHE A 46 -6.80 -7.48 -3.34
C PHE A 46 -8.22 -7.24 -2.81
N SER A 47 -8.74 -8.20 -2.06
CA SER A 47 -9.96 -8.03 -1.28
C SER A 47 -9.73 -8.43 0.16
N VAL A 48 -10.39 -7.74 1.08
CA VAL A 48 -10.22 -7.97 2.51
C VAL A 48 -11.51 -7.67 3.27
N GLY A 49 -11.80 -8.49 4.28
CA GLY A 49 -12.82 -8.23 5.28
C GLY A 49 -12.27 -7.42 6.45
N LEU A 50 -12.88 -6.27 6.75
CA LEU A 50 -12.58 -5.41 7.89
C LEU A 50 -13.85 -5.01 8.63
N SER A 51 -13.72 -4.60 9.89
CA SER A 51 -14.85 -4.09 10.67
C SER A 51 -14.74 -2.58 10.86
N PHE A 52 -15.77 -1.85 10.46
CA PHE A 52 -15.88 -0.40 10.64
C PHE A 52 -17.03 -0.11 11.59
N ASN A 53 -16.74 0.49 12.74
CA ASN A 53 -17.73 0.72 13.80
C ASN A 53 -18.52 -0.56 14.14
N GLN A 54 -17.82 -1.69 14.29
CA GLN A 54 -18.40 -3.03 14.55
C GLN A 54 -19.22 -3.62 13.39
N ILE A 55 -19.29 -2.97 12.23
CA ILE A 55 -19.98 -3.47 11.05
C ILE A 55 -18.96 -4.13 10.11
N PRO A 56 -19.01 -5.47 9.92
CA PRO A 56 -18.19 -6.17 8.94
C PRO A 56 -18.40 -5.61 7.54
N SER A 57 -17.31 -5.45 6.78
CA SER A 57 -17.30 -4.89 5.44
C SER A 57 -16.24 -5.57 4.61
N LYS A 58 -16.63 -6.02 3.42
CA LYS A 58 -15.69 -6.45 2.40
C LYS A 58 -15.25 -5.23 1.58
N LEU A 59 -13.95 -5.11 1.36
CA LEU A 59 -13.36 -4.12 0.48
C LEU A 59 -12.69 -4.84 -0.69
N ILE A 60 -12.85 -4.33 -1.90
CA ILE A 60 -12.12 -4.76 -3.09
C ILE A 60 -11.37 -3.55 -3.61
N ILE A 61 -10.04 -3.66 -3.66
CA ILE A 61 -9.14 -2.53 -3.92
C ILE A 61 -8.15 -2.96 -5.03
N PRO A 62 -8.28 -2.40 -6.25
CA PRO A 62 -7.27 -2.53 -7.29
C PRO A 62 -5.94 -1.91 -6.87
N TYR A 63 -4.81 -2.47 -7.31
CA TYR A 63 -3.50 -1.88 -6.99
C TYR A 63 -3.33 -0.48 -7.61
N SER A 64 -3.96 -0.23 -8.76
CA SER A 64 -3.99 1.09 -9.40
C SER A 64 -4.70 2.17 -8.57
N ALA A 65 -5.52 1.78 -7.59
CA ALA A 65 -6.19 2.72 -6.70
C ALA A 65 -5.34 3.10 -5.48
N ILE A 66 -4.27 2.37 -5.18
CA ILE A 66 -3.40 2.59 -4.02
C ILE A 66 -2.56 3.85 -4.26
N THR A 67 -2.57 4.75 -3.29
CA THR A 67 -1.78 5.99 -3.30
C THR A 67 -0.71 6.01 -2.20
N GLY A 68 -0.81 5.13 -1.20
CA GLY A 68 0.20 5.00 -0.17
C GLY A 68 0.23 3.62 0.49
N PHE A 69 1.43 3.20 0.87
CA PHE A 69 1.67 2.00 1.66
C PHE A 69 2.72 2.30 2.73
N HIS A 70 2.46 1.93 3.99
CA HIS A 70 3.40 2.17 5.08
C HIS A 70 3.44 0.99 6.06
N ASP A 71 4.66 0.50 6.36
CA ASP A 71 4.96 -0.46 7.42
C ASP A 71 5.84 0.20 8.52
N PRO A 72 5.26 0.54 9.68
CA PRO A 72 5.99 1.18 10.77
C PRO A 72 7.00 0.25 11.46
N ALA A 73 6.87 -1.08 11.33
CA ALA A 73 7.76 -2.01 12.03
C ALA A 73 9.21 -1.91 11.52
N VAL A 74 9.37 -1.46 10.28
CA VAL A 74 10.67 -1.27 9.63
C VAL A 74 10.85 0.15 9.09
N ASN A 75 9.93 1.07 9.42
CA ASN A 75 9.92 2.45 8.93
C ASN A 75 9.99 2.55 7.41
N PHE A 76 9.15 1.78 6.72
CA PHE A 76 9.08 1.69 5.26
C PHE A 76 7.81 2.36 4.73
N GLU A 77 7.94 3.26 3.75
CA GLU A 77 6.82 3.97 3.12
C GLU A 77 6.99 4.02 1.60
N LEU A 78 5.90 3.80 0.88
CA LEU A 78 5.76 4.02 -0.56
C LEU A 78 4.61 4.98 -0.82
N ARG A 79 4.78 5.86 -1.81
CA ARG A 79 3.73 6.76 -2.31
C ARG A 79 3.62 6.62 -3.81
N PHE A 80 2.39 6.56 -4.29
CA PHE A 80 2.08 6.36 -5.70
C PHE A 80 1.22 7.51 -6.20
N GLN A 81 1.42 7.87 -7.47
CA GLN A 81 0.48 8.71 -8.19
C GLN A 81 -0.54 7.79 -8.84
N ALA A 82 -1.76 7.74 -8.31
CA ALA A 82 -2.84 7.00 -8.96
C ALA A 82 -3.19 7.70 -10.28
N ASN A 83 -2.60 7.23 -11.39
CA ASN A 83 -2.86 7.73 -12.73
C ASN A 83 -4.34 7.53 -13.08
N GLU A 84 -5.04 8.64 -13.33
CA GLU A 84 -6.46 8.67 -13.73
C GLU A 84 -6.65 8.54 -15.26
N GLY A 85 -5.65 8.01 -15.98
CA GLY A 85 -5.67 7.88 -17.44
C GLY A 85 -6.38 6.60 -17.94
N PRO A 86 -6.99 6.63 -19.14
CA PRO A 86 -7.57 5.43 -19.79
C PRO A 86 -6.50 4.44 -20.27
N ASP A 87 -5.27 4.91 -20.44
CA ASP A 87 -4.09 4.08 -20.59
C ASP A 87 -3.68 3.64 -19.19
N GLY A 88 -3.67 2.33 -18.93
CA GLY A 88 -3.26 1.75 -17.66
C GLY A 88 -1.87 2.23 -17.20
N PRO A 89 -1.32 1.68 -16.10
CA PRO A 89 0.02 2.04 -15.67
C PRO A 89 0.99 1.97 -16.86
N GLY A 90 1.67 3.08 -17.14
CA GLY A 90 2.76 3.10 -18.11
C GLY A 90 3.81 2.07 -17.71
N PRO A 91 4.67 1.63 -18.65
CA PRO A 91 5.72 0.67 -18.33
C PRO A 91 6.55 1.19 -17.15
N HIS A 92 6.57 0.41 -16.08
CA HIS A 92 7.43 0.64 -14.93
C HIS A 92 8.79 0.01 -15.25
N ASP A 93 9.87 0.67 -14.86
CA ASP A 93 11.18 0.02 -14.82
C ASP A 93 11.15 -1.19 -13.88
N GLU A 94 11.91 -2.24 -14.22
CA GLU A 94 12.03 -3.44 -13.39
C GLU A 94 12.51 -3.05 -11.98
N ALA A 95 11.94 -3.67 -10.95
CA ALA A 95 12.39 -3.46 -9.58
C ALA A 95 13.83 -3.97 -9.42
N GLU A 96 14.82 -3.08 -9.50
CA GLU A 96 16.25 -3.40 -9.37
C GLU A 96 16.65 -3.90 -7.96
N ASN A 97 15.73 -3.92 -6.99
CA ASN A 97 16.00 -4.30 -5.61
C ASN A 97 16.12 -5.82 -5.39
N ASP A 98 15.56 -6.64 -6.29
CA ASP A 98 15.52 -8.11 -6.13
C ASP A 98 16.74 -8.84 -6.74
N GLY A 99 17.75 -8.10 -7.21
CA GLY A 99 18.99 -8.66 -7.73
C GLY A 99 19.89 -9.26 -6.63
N PRO A 100 20.49 -10.45 -6.82
CA PRO A 100 21.38 -11.01 -5.82
C PRO A 100 22.79 -10.44 -6.01
N THR A 101 23.11 -9.22 -5.57
CA THR A 101 24.54 -8.89 -5.35
C THR A 101 24.80 -7.68 -4.45
N HIS A 102 25.39 -8.00 -3.30
CA HIS A 102 26.32 -7.17 -2.56
C HIS A 102 27.47 -6.70 -3.48
N VAL A 103 27.49 -5.41 -3.87
CA VAL A 103 28.70 -4.71 -4.34
C VAL A 103 28.74 -3.27 -3.79
N PRO A 104 29.94 -2.74 -3.49
CA PRO A 104 30.11 -1.60 -2.59
C PRO A 104 29.77 -0.27 -3.27
N VAL A 105 29.10 0.61 -2.53
CA VAL A 105 28.64 1.93 -2.96
C VAL A 105 29.83 2.90 -3.07
N GLU A 106 30.12 3.43 -4.25
CA GLU A 106 30.89 4.68 -4.41
C GLU A 106 29.92 5.87 -4.50
N ASP A 107 30.06 6.69 -3.46
CA ASP A 107 29.64 8.06 -3.18
C ASP A 107 28.78 8.81 -4.22
N GLY A 108 27.53 9.10 -3.85
CA GLY A 108 26.65 10.03 -4.57
C GLY A 108 25.14 9.76 -4.45
N SER A 109 24.75 8.58 -3.96
CA SER A 109 23.34 8.24 -3.75
C SER A 109 22.90 8.59 -2.33
N ASN A 110 21.74 9.24 -2.21
CA ASN A 110 21.14 9.64 -0.95
C ASN A 110 20.55 8.40 -0.24
N VAL A 111 21.42 7.55 0.28
CA VAL A 111 21.06 6.38 1.08
C VAL A 111 21.31 6.69 2.55
N VAL A 112 20.25 6.74 3.34
CA VAL A 112 20.34 6.90 4.80
C VAL A 112 20.75 5.55 5.38
N ALA A 113 22.05 5.36 5.65
CA ALA A 113 22.56 4.21 6.37
C ALA A 113 22.14 4.28 7.84
N VAL A 114 21.36 3.30 8.29
CA VAL A 114 20.88 3.18 9.68
C VAL A 114 21.97 2.53 10.55
N ASP A 115 22.59 3.31 11.44
CA ASP A 115 23.66 2.86 12.34
C ASP A 115 23.11 2.08 13.55
N PHE A 116 23.45 0.79 13.66
CA PHE A 116 23.07 -0.08 14.78
C PHE A 116 24.16 -0.04 15.87
N LYS A 117 24.12 0.98 16.74
CA LYS A 117 24.89 0.97 17.99
C LYS A 117 24.03 0.62 19.18
N ARG A 118 23.99 -0.68 19.51
CA ARG A 118 23.64 -1.16 20.85
C ARG A 118 24.63 -0.56 21.85
N LYS A 119 24.12 0.03 22.94
CA LYS A 119 24.89 0.17 24.18
C LYS A 119 24.07 -0.35 25.36
N LYS A 120 24.80 -1.09 26.20
CA LYS A 120 24.40 -1.80 27.43
C LYS A 120 23.68 -0.91 28.42
#